data_AF-A0A3M3RNL9-F1
#
_entry.id   AF-A0A3M3RNL9-F1
#
_cell.length_a   1.000
_cell.length_b   1.000
_cell.length_c   1.000
_cell.angle_alpha   90.00
_cell.angle_beta   90.00
_cell.angle_gamma   90.00
#
_symmetry.space_group_name_H-M   'P 1'
#
loop_
_entity.id
_entity.type
_entity.pdbx_description
1 polymer ?
#
loop_
_entity_poly.entity_id
_entity_poly.type
_entity_poly.pdbx_seq_one_letter_code
_entity_poly.pdbx_strand_id
1 'polypeptide(L)'
;PKKSPERATQVAAIAELYGVSPSTVYRALNLIHKPHAVHRADRGKPRVLQQAQLERYCELIAALKLRTTNKQGRHLSTRRAIELLEDYGVETEQGLVRAPKGILTRSTVNEYLSRWLLNQ
;
A
#
# COMPACT_ATOMS: atom_id res chain seq x y z
N PRO A 1 -5.36 -36.65 18.96
CA PRO A 1 -6.51 -36.58 18.01
C PRO A 1 -7.28 -35.25 18.08
N LYS A 2 -7.89 -34.79 16.97
CA LYS A 2 -8.57 -33.47 16.83
C LYS A 2 -9.76 -33.24 17.80
N LYS A 3 -10.24 -34.27 18.47
CA LYS A 3 -11.38 -34.23 19.41
C LYS A 3 -11.04 -34.91 20.75
N SER A 4 -9.81 -34.73 21.26
CA SER A 4 -9.47 -35.23 22.59
C SER A 4 -10.12 -34.34 23.68
N PRO A 5 -10.87 -34.90 24.63
CA PRO A 5 -11.43 -34.14 25.75
C PRO A 5 -10.32 -33.54 26.62
N GLU A 6 -9.20 -34.24 26.77
CA GLU A 6 -8.03 -33.78 27.53
C GLU A 6 -7.45 -32.48 26.94
N ARG A 7 -7.43 -32.35 25.61
CA ARG A 7 -6.99 -31.13 24.93
C ARG A 7 -7.90 -29.95 25.28
N ALA A 8 -9.21 -30.17 25.40
CA ALA A 8 -10.13 -29.10 25.77
C ALA A 8 -9.88 -28.62 27.20
N THR A 9 -9.64 -29.55 28.14
CA THR A 9 -9.29 -29.25 29.53
C THR A 9 -7.99 -28.44 29.62
N GLN A 10 -6.94 -28.86 28.91
CA GLN A 10 -5.66 -28.15 28.89
C GLN A 10 -5.80 -26.73 28.31
N VAL A 11 -6.57 -26.57 27.23
CA VAL A 11 -6.82 -25.26 26.62
C VAL A 11 -7.61 -24.35 27.57
N ALA A 12 -8.59 -24.87 28.29
CA ALA A 12 -9.35 -24.11 29.28
C ALA A 12 -8.46 -23.63 30.44
N ALA A 13 -7.59 -24.49 30.97
CA ALA A 13 -6.65 -24.12 32.03
C ALA A 13 -5.67 -23.02 31.60
N ILE A 14 -5.15 -23.08 30.36
CA ILE A 14 -4.29 -22.03 29.81
C ILE A 14 -5.08 -20.72 29.61
N ALA A 15 -6.32 -20.82 29.12
CA ALA A 15 -7.17 -19.66 28.91
C ALA A 15 -7.42 -18.91 30.23
N GLU A 16 -7.73 -19.65 31.30
CA GLU A 16 -7.90 -19.12 32.66
C GLU A 16 -6.60 -18.49 33.20
N LEU A 17 -5.47 -19.20 33.12
CA LEU A 17 -4.17 -18.73 33.60
C LEU A 17 -3.76 -17.38 33.00
N TYR A 18 -4.02 -17.19 31.70
CA TYR A 18 -3.64 -15.97 30.98
C TYR A 18 -4.79 -14.95 30.86
N GLY A 19 -5.96 -15.21 31.44
CA GLY A 19 -7.12 -14.31 31.38
C GLY A 19 -7.65 -14.07 29.96
N VAL A 20 -7.54 -15.07 29.07
CA VAL A 20 -7.99 -15.00 27.67
C VAL A 20 -9.08 -16.02 27.39
N SER A 21 -9.76 -15.90 26.25
CA SER A 21 -10.74 -16.90 25.85
C SER A 21 -10.08 -18.20 25.33
N PRO A 22 -10.71 -19.37 25.48
CA PRO A 22 -10.25 -20.62 24.87
C PRO A 22 -10.03 -20.52 23.35
N SER A 23 -10.83 -19.72 22.64
CA SER A 23 -10.67 -19.51 21.19
C SER A 23 -9.39 -18.73 20.84
N THR A 24 -8.96 -17.80 21.70
CA THR A 24 -7.68 -17.10 21.56
C THR A 24 -6.51 -18.08 21.68
N VAL A 25 -6.57 -19.03 22.62
CA VAL A 25 -5.55 -20.07 22.79
C VAL A 25 -5.49 -20.97 21.55
N TYR A 26 -6.63 -21.44 21.04
CA TYR A 26 -6.68 -22.21 19.79
C TYR A 26 -6.11 -21.44 18.59
N ARG A 27 -6.43 -20.14 18.47
CA ARG A 27 -5.90 -19.28 17.42
C ARG A 27 -4.38 -19.14 17.52
N ALA A 28 -3.85 -18.92 18.72
CA ALA A 28 -2.41 -18.86 18.96
C ALA A 28 -1.72 -20.18 18.58
N LEU A 29 -2.22 -21.32 19.05
CA LEU A 29 -1.68 -22.65 18.72
C LEU A 29 -1.71 -22.94 17.20
N ASN A 30 -2.75 -22.47 16.51
CA ASN A 30 -2.85 -22.58 15.05
C ASN A 30 -1.87 -21.65 14.30
N LEU A 31 -1.39 -20.58 14.92
CA LEU A 31 -0.44 -19.63 14.34
C LEU A 31 1.01 -20.03 14.58
N ILE A 32 1.33 -20.73 15.68
CA ILE A 32 2.71 -21.13 16.04
C ILE A 32 3.42 -21.90 14.90
N HIS A 33 2.67 -22.71 14.15
CA HIS A 33 3.22 -23.54 13.06
C HIS A 33 3.13 -22.89 11.67
N LYS A 34 2.68 -21.63 11.58
CA LYS A 34 2.55 -20.92 10.30
C LYS A 34 3.71 -19.96 10.12
N PRO A 35 4.31 -19.87 8.93
CA PRO A 35 5.31 -18.85 8.66
C PRO A 35 4.69 -17.47 8.88
N HIS A 36 5.35 -16.65 9.69
CA HIS A 36 4.91 -15.28 9.91
C HIS A 36 5.11 -14.49 8.61
N ALA A 37 4.11 -13.73 8.19
CA ALA A 37 4.28 -12.83 7.06
C ALA A 37 5.36 -11.79 7.41
N VAL A 38 6.35 -11.63 6.52
CA VAL A 38 7.42 -10.61 6.69
C VAL A 38 6.84 -9.19 6.72
N HIS A 39 5.64 -9.02 6.16
CA HIS A 39 5.00 -7.74 6.01
C HIS A 39 3.54 -7.76 6.48
N ARG A 40 3.00 -6.56 6.74
CA ARG A 40 1.59 -6.38 7.05
C ARG A 40 0.70 -6.85 5.90
N ALA A 41 -0.49 -7.31 6.23
CA ALA A 41 -1.48 -7.80 5.26
C ALA A 41 -1.90 -6.75 4.22
N ASP A 42 -1.79 -5.47 4.55
CA ASP A 42 -2.11 -4.35 3.67
C ASP A 42 -0.88 -3.75 2.98
N ARG A 43 0.30 -4.43 3.02
CA ARG A 43 1.51 -3.91 2.40
C ARG A 43 1.25 -3.58 0.93
N GLY A 44 1.52 -2.33 0.61
CA GLY A 44 1.40 -1.86 -0.76
C GLY A 44 -0.03 -1.56 -1.20
N LYS A 45 -0.99 -1.48 -0.29
CA LYS A 45 -2.27 -0.85 -0.60
C LYS A 45 -2.19 0.62 -0.17
N PRO A 46 -2.64 1.57 -1.02
CA PRO A 46 -2.71 2.96 -0.60
C PRO A 46 -3.76 3.09 0.51
N ARG A 47 -3.40 3.82 1.58
CA ARG A 47 -4.25 4.01 2.76
C ARG A 47 -5.01 5.34 2.77
N VAL A 48 -4.45 6.35 2.09
CA VAL A 48 -4.99 7.73 2.06
C VAL A 48 -5.89 7.94 0.84
N LEU A 49 -5.49 7.40 -0.31
CA LEU A 49 -6.22 7.52 -1.58
C LEU A 49 -6.76 6.17 -2.00
N GLN A 50 -7.85 6.19 -2.77
CA GLN A 50 -8.28 5.02 -3.53
C GLN A 50 -7.20 4.63 -4.56
N GLN A 51 -7.02 3.34 -4.78
CA GLN A 51 -5.97 2.84 -5.66
C GLN A 51 -6.09 3.40 -7.09
N ALA A 52 -7.28 3.35 -7.69
CA ALA A 52 -7.51 3.87 -9.04
C ALA A 52 -7.18 5.37 -9.19
N GLN A 53 -7.45 6.16 -8.14
CA GLN A 53 -7.12 7.58 -8.15
C GLN A 53 -5.59 7.80 -8.09
N LEU A 54 -4.88 7.02 -7.27
CA LEU A 54 -3.43 7.07 -7.19
C LEU A 54 -2.77 6.60 -8.49
N GLU A 55 -3.29 5.53 -9.11
CA GLU A 55 -2.86 5.04 -10.42
C GLU A 55 -2.94 6.15 -11.45
N ARG A 56 -4.11 6.80 -11.58
CA ARG A 56 -4.30 7.92 -12.50
C ARG A 56 -3.33 9.08 -12.26
N TYR A 57 -3.05 9.44 -11.01
CA TYR A 57 -2.07 10.48 -10.72
C TYR A 57 -0.64 10.07 -11.06
N CYS A 58 -0.27 8.81 -10.79
CA CYS A 58 1.04 8.26 -11.17
C CYS A 58 1.22 8.22 -12.68
N GLU A 59 0.19 7.83 -13.44
CA GLU A 59 0.20 7.85 -14.91
C GLU A 59 0.43 9.26 -15.46
N LEU A 60 -0.29 10.26 -14.94
CA LEU A 60 -0.11 11.64 -15.36
C LEU A 60 1.29 12.16 -15.03
N ILE A 61 1.82 11.83 -13.85
CA ILE A 61 3.18 12.20 -13.46
C ILE A 61 4.22 11.51 -14.37
N ALA A 62 4.03 10.24 -14.70
CA ALA A 62 4.89 9.51 -15.64
C ALA A 62 4.84 10.15 -17.04
N ALA A 63 3.64 10.47 -17.53
CA ALA A 63 3.46 11.15 -18.81
C ALA A 63 4.13 12.54 -18.84
N LEU A 64 4.01 13.32 -17.76
CA LEU A 64 4.72 14.60 -17.63
C LEU A 64 6.23 14.41 -17.70
N LYS A 65 6.77 13.41 -16.99
CA LYS A 65 8.20 13.09 -17.04
C LYS A 65 8.59 12.73 -18.47
N LEU A 66 7.91 11.77 -19.10
CA LEU A 66 8.19 11.32 -20.46
C LEU A 66 8.15 12.46 -21.49
N ARG A 67 7.14 13.34 -21.41
CA ARG A 67 7.00 14.49 -22.32
C ARG A 67 8.14 15.51 -22.16
N THR A 68 8.76 15.57 -20.99
CA THR A 68 9.89 16.47 -20.70
C THR A 68 11.25 15.79 -20.86
N THR A 69 11.27 14.52 -21.25
CA THR A 69 12.52 13.79 -21.46
C THR A 69 13.27 14.37 -22.66
N ASN A 70 14.51 14.78 -22.43
CA ASN A 70 15.39 15.26 -23.49
C ASN A 70 16.21 14.12 -24.14
N LYS A 71 17.01 14.45 -25.15
CA LYS A 71 17.88 13.47 -25.85
C LYS A 71 18.93 12.79 -24.95
N GLN A 72 19.20 13.33 -23.76
CA GLN A 72 20.11 12.75 -22.76
C GLN A 72 19.38 11.92 -21.71
N GLY A 73 18.07 11.68 -21.87
CA GLY A 73 17.25 10.93 -20.92
C GLY A 73 16.91 11.69 -19.64
N ARG A 74 17.20 13.00 -19.56
CA ARG A 74 16.83 13.81 -18.39
C ARG A 74 15.42 14.32 -18.56
N HIS A 75 14.63 14.21 -17.50
CA HIS A 75 13.23 14.63 -17.46
C HIS A 75 12.92 15.44 -16.21
N LEU A 76 11.70 15.96 -16.13
CA LEU A 76 11.17 16.65 -14.96
C LEU A 76 11.32 15.80 -13.69
N SER A 77 11.63 16.43 -12.56
CA SER A 77 11.67 15.72 -11.28
C SER A 77 10.25 15.36 -10.81
N THR A 78 10.09 14.25 -10.08
CA THR A 78 8.79 13.85 -9.51
C THR A 78 8.18 14.96 -8.64
N ARG A 79 9.01 15.66 -7.86
CA ARG A 79 8.55 16.78 -7.02
C ARG A 79 7.91 17.88 -7.88
N ARG A 80 8.59 18.27 -8.96
CA ARG A 80 8.07 19.32 -9.85
C ARG A 80 6.83 18.86 -10.61
N ALA A 81 6.75 17.58 -11.00
CA ALA A 81 5.55 17.01 -11.60
C ALA A 81 4.35 17.04 -10.65
N ILE A 82 4.54 16.73 -9.36
CA ILE A 82 3.51 16.85 -8.32
C ILE A 82 3.03 18.31 -8.22
N GLU A 83 3.96 19.27 -8.09
CA GLU A 83 3.62 20.70 -8.02
C GLU A 83 2.77 21.15 -9.21
N LEU A 84 3.14 20.74 -10.43
CA LEU A 84 2.35 21.08 -11.63
C LEU A 84 0.93 20.50 -11.57
N LEU A 85 0.79 19.23 -11.16
CA LEU A 85 -0.50 18.56 -11.05
C LEU A 85 -1.38 19.14 -9.93
N GLU A 86 -0.78 19.66 -8.86
CA GLU A 86 -1.50 20.26 -7.72
C GLU A 86 -1.85 21.74 -7.93
N ASP A 87 -0.95 22.53 -8.53
CA ASP A 87 -1.11 23.98 -8.67
C ASP A 87 -1.85 24.39 -9.94
N TYR A 88 -1.59 23.71 -11.05
CA TYR A 88 -2.12 24.07 -12.37
C TYR A 88 -3.06 23.00 -12.92
N GLY A 89 -2.78 21.72 -12.60
CA GLY A 89 -3.46 20.58 -13.20
C GLY A 89 -2.87 20.20 -14.56
N VAL A 90 -3.35 19.08 -15.10
CA VAL A 90 -2.93 18.53 -16.39
C VAL A 90 -4.17 18.30 -17.25
N GLU A 91 -4.17 18.87 -18.45
CA GLU A 91 -5.23 18.63 -19.42
C GLU A 91 -5.12 17.22 -20.00
N THR A 92 -6.24 16.51 -19.99
CA THR A 92 -6.40 15.17 -20.57
C THR A 92 -7.59 15.19 -21.52
N GLU A 93 -7.75 14.14 -22.34
CA GLU A 93 -8.93 13.98 -23.20
C GLU A 93 -10.26 13.99 -22.43
N GLN A 94 -10.21 13.61 -21.14
CA GLN A 94 -11.35 13.59 -20.23
C GLN A 94 -11.55 14.91 -19.46
N GLY A 95 -10.74 15.93 -19.76
CA GLY A 95 -10.75 17.23 -19.10
C GLY A 95 -9.53 17.49 -18.21
N LEU A 96 -9.56 18.62 -17.49
CA LEU A 96 -8.49 19.06 -16.60
C LEU A 96 -8.47 18.20 -15.33
N VAL A 97 -7.34 17.54 -15.07
CA VAL A 97 -7.13 16.75 -13.86
C VAL A 97 -6.22 17.52 -12.90
N ARG A 98 -6.71 17.76 -11.69
CA ARG A 98 -5.95 18.43 -10.63
C ARG A 98 -5.92 17.57 -9.38
N ALA A 99 -4.74 17.38 -8.80
CA ALA A 99 -4.58 16.67 -7.54
C ALA A 99 -4.84 17.62 -6.35
N PRO A 100 -5.46 17.16 -5.26
CA PRO A 100 -5.56 17.96 -4.04
C PRO A 100 -4.17 18.19 -3.42
N LYS A 101 -3.94 19.42 -2.96
CA LYS A 101 -2.64 19.84 -2.42
C LYS A 101 -2.21 19.01 -1.21
N GLY A 102 -0.96 18.58 -1.21
CA GLY A 102 -0.32 17.94 -0.06
C GLY A 102 -0.69 16.47 0.16
N ILE A 103 -1.54 15.88 -0.68
CA ILE A 103 -1.85 14.45 -0.61
C ILE A 103 -0.73 13.62 -1.25
N LEU A 104 -0.16 14.10 -2.36
CA LEU A 104 0.87 13.38 -3.09
C LEU A 104 2.25 13.70 -2.54
N THR A 105 2.83 12.77 -1.77
CA THR A 105 4.23 12.92 -1.35
C THR A 105 5.18 12.32 -2.40
N ARG A 106 6.36 12.92 -2.56
CA ARG A 106 7.39 12.42 -3.49
C ARG A 106 7.73 10.95 -3.24
N SER A 107 7.87 10.55 -1.98
CA SER A 107 8.24 9.17 -1.61
C SER A 107 7.13 8.19 -1.99
N THR A 108 5.87 8.51 -1.70
CA THR A 108 4.73 7.70 -2.12
C THR A 108 4.67 7.57 -3.63
N VAL A 109 4.73 8.68 -4.36
CA VAL A 109 4.65 8.65 -5.82
C VAL A 109 5.80 7.84 -6.43
N ASN A 110 7.04 8.03 -5.96
CA ASN A 110 8.18 7.25 -6.47
C ASN A 110 8.05 5.74 -6.21
N GLU A 111 7.59 5.35 -5.02
CA GLU A 111 7.36 3.94 -4.67
C GLU A 111 6.35 3.30 -5.64
N TYR A 112 5.23 3.98 -5.89
CA TYR A 112 4.19 3.47 -6.77
C TYR A 112 4.57 3.51 -8.25
N LEU A 113 5.31 4.54 -8.70
CA LEU A 113 5.86 4.56 -10.05
C LEU A 113 6.82 3.38 -10.29
N SER A 114 7.66 3.04 -9.32
CA SER A 114 8.56 1.88 -9.42
C SER A 114 7.78 0.58 -9.45
N ARG A 115 6.79 0.46 -8.57
CA ARG A 115 6.00 -0.76 -8.43
C ARG A 115 5.11 -1.06 -9.62
N TRP A 116 4.55 -0.03 -10.26
CA TRP A 116 3.72 -0.16 -11.45
C TRP A 116 4.52 -0.03 -12.75
N LEU A 117 5.86 0.01 -12.68
CA LEU A 117 6.77 0.08 -13.83
C LEU A 117 6.54 1.31 -14.73
N LEU A 118 6.11 2.42 -14.13
CA LEU A 118 5.86 3.72 -14.78
C LEU A 118 7.07 4.67 -14.73
N ASN A 119 8.22 4.20 -14.26
CA ASN A 119 9.44 5.00 -14.08
C ASN A 119 10.37 5.03 -15.31
N GLN A 120 9.86 4.77 -16.51
CA GLN A 120 10.64 4.73 -17.76
C GLN A 120 11.08 6.12 -18.21
#